data_AF-A0A9P6JVP6-F1
#
_entry.id   AF-A0A9P6JVP6-F1
#
_cell.length_a   1.000
_cell.length_b   1.000
_cell.length_c   1.000
_cell.angle_alpha   90.00
_cell.angle_beta   90.00
_cell.angle_gamma   90.00
#
_symmetry.space_group_name_H-M   'P 1'
#
loop_
_entity.id
_entity.type
_entity.pdbx_description
1 polymer ?
#
loop_
_entity_poly.entity_id
_entity_poly.type
_entity_poly.pdbx_seq_one_letter_code
_entity_poly.pdbx_strand_id
1 'polypeptide(L)'
;MIPRTRSFYTICISLVGLSVLGILSSSLWTLRPSNHRLIQEEQSVVQHPLEGDDLFGPQYVLRGPPTQRFRDNLRPDVQYVSSWISAGWTNDVMTYINLIYLAVLTNRVPIVGMFVPTHVGGSTPTVDFGEVFDVPRLRKTLGRPIVEWHEVKDRNSTVSEDIGCWSVWQAVQNREEAPRSSVVPGYLKLDISYTKAPTWINVIPGYEHDQHSSFSSLATLGFPDIRKDHLVEPRESPTHMKLPPDEQILCYDYLYYVCSNQPFEFDFDYSPAWLFVGQHMHWAPKLQALADDYIRATFQINDPSVQTPPYIGIHIRHGDFSNYCGDIPLEDCFAPISVIARRVEEVKKELMQKKGIAVEHVIMTSDERKEEWWEQVRQQGWYQVDHSQTVERYGRWYPVFIDAVIQSDGIGFVGTDRSTMSMLARRRVLSWRGGAVRVFRWGRPGADDH
;
A
#
# COMPACT_ATOMS: atom_id res chain seq x y z
N MET A 1 -16.07 -3.11 -72.83
CA MET A 1 -14.69 -2.95 -73.37
C MET A 1 -14.07 -1.73 -72.68
N ILE A 2 -13.02 -1.97 -71.87
CA ILE A 2 -11.97 -1.08 -71.28
C ILE A 2 -11.46 -1.85 -70.03
N PRO A 3 -10.15 -2.16 -69.88
CA PRO A 3 -9.69 -3.15 -68.89
C PRO A 3 -9.24 -2.53 -67.56
N ARG A 4 -9.82 -3.03 -66.45
CA ARG A 4 -9.40 -2.79 -65.06
C ARG A 4 -8.38 -3.86 -64.63
N THR A 5 -7.10 -3.70 -64.94
CA THR A 5 -6.05 -4.59 -64.39
C THR A 5 -4.76 -3.88 -63.98
N ARG A 6 -4.65 -2.54 -64.12
CA ARG A 6 -3.42 -1.81 -63.77
C ARG A 6 -3.38 -1.21 -62.36
N SER A 7 -4.48 -1.17 -61.60
CA SER A 7 -4.51 -0.48 -60.29
C SER A 7 -4.13 -1.34 -59.09
N PHE A 8 -4.08 -2.67 -59.21
CA PHE A 8 -3.80 -3.55 -58.06
C PHE A 8 -2.30 -3.69 -57.77
N TYR A 9 -1.46 -3.67 -58.80
CA TYR A 9 -0.01 -3.83 -58.64
C TYR A 9 0.65 -2.61 -57.97
N THR A 10 0.10 -1.41 -58.15
CA THR A 10 0.65 -0.18 -57.55
C THR A 10 0.42 -0.10 -56.05
N ILE A 11 -0.65 -0.72 -55.53
CA ILE A 11 -0.98 -0.70 -54.10
C ILE A 11 -0.12 -1.71 -53.32
N CYS A 12 0.18 -2.89 -53.89
CA CYS A 12 1.02 -3.89 -53.23
C CYS A 12 2.49 -3.48 -53.13
N ILE A 13 3.03 -2.75 -54.11
CA ILE A 13 4.44 -2.30 -54.08
C ILE A 13 4.65 -1.20 -53.01
N SER A 14 3.66 -0.34 -52.79
CA SER A 14 3.70 0.71 -51.76
C SER A 14 3.73 0.16 -50.33
N LEU A 15 3.02 -0.94 -50.08
CA LEU A 15 2.97 -1.55 -48.75
C LEU A 15 4.27 -2.28 -48.39
N VAL A 16 4.93 -2.93 -49.35
CA VAL A 16 6.25 -3.55 -49.12
C VAL A 16 7.34 -2.50 -48.86
N GLY A 17 7.29 -1.36 -49.57
CA GLY A 17 8.24 -0.27 -49.37
C GLY A 17 8.18 0.35 -47.96
N LEU A 18 6.98 0.51 -47.40
CA LEU A 18 6.79 1.02 -46.03
C LEU A 18 7.25 0.04 -44.96
N SER A 19 7.09 -1.27 -45.18
CA SER A 19 7.57 -2.29 -44.24
C SER A 19 9.09 -2.41 -44.20
N VAL A 20 9.78 -2.25 -45.35
CA VAL A 20 11.25 -2.30 -45.41
C VAL A 20 11.89 -1.06 -44.76
N LEU A 21 11.28 0.12 -44.92
CA LEU A 21 11.74 1.35 -44.24
C LEU A 21 11.59 1.29 -42.71
N GLY A 22 10.57 0.60 -42.19
CA GLY A 22 10.39 0.38 -40.75
C GLY A 22 11.40 -0.60 -40.13
N ILE A 23 11.90 -1.56 -40.90
CA ILE A 23 12.91 -2.54 -40.42
C ILE A 23 14.33 -1.95 -40.45
N LEU A 24 14.61 -1.05 -41.40
CA LEU A 24 15.91 -0.37 -41.48
C LEU A 24 16.08 0.74 -40.43
N SER A 25 14.99 1.38 -39.99
CA SER A 25 15.06 2.41 -38.93
C SER A 25 15.27 1.83 -37.53
N SER A 26 14.78 0.61 -37.27
CA SER A 26 14.96 -0.08 -35.98
C SER A 26 16.36 -0.67 -35.79
N SER A 27 17.04 -1.05 -36.88
CA SER A 27 18.41 -1.59 -36.85
C SER A 27 19.50 -0.51 -36.74
N LEU A 28 19.17 0.76 -37.03
CA LEU A 28 20.05 1.90 -36.78
C LEU A 28 20.04 2.39 -35.32
N TRP A 29 19.04 2.01 -34.52
CA TRP A 29 18.94 2.36 -33.10
C TRP A 29 19.69 1.39 -32.16
N THR A 30 20.00 0.17 -32.61
CA THR A 30 20.70 -0.85 -31.81
C THR A 30 22.23 -0.82 -31.97
N LEU A 31 22.77 0.05 -32.82
CA LEU A 31 24.22 0.19 -33.09
C LEU A 31 24.80 1.50 -32.53
N ARG A 32 24.48 1.86 -31.27
CA ARG A 32 25.25 2.87 -30.54
C ARG A 32 26.46 2.21 -29.86
N PRO A 33 27.71 2.62 -30.18
CA PRO A 33 28.89 2.08 -29.52
C PRO A 33 28.92 2.47 -28.04
N SER A 34 29.09 1.47 -27.18
CA SER A 34 29.43 1.66 -25.76
C SER A 34 30.86 2.22 -25.65
N ASN A 35 30.99 3.49 -25.27
CA ASN A 35 32.27 4.05 -24.86
C ASN A 35 32.58 3.60 -23.42
N HIS A 36 33.14 2.41 -23.26
CA HIS A 36 33.87 2.05 -22.04
C HIS A 36 35.25 2.70 -22.09
N ARG A 37 35.42 3.78 -21.33
CA ARG A 37 36.72 4.34 -20.98
C ARG A 37 37.14 3.74 -19.64
N LEU A 38 38.18 2.91 -19.67
CA LEU A 38 38.98 2.54 -18.51
C LEU A 38 39.67 3.81 -17.99
N ILE A 39 39.40 4.19 -16.75
CA ILE A 39 40.25 5.10 -15.99
C ILE A 39 40.69 4.38 -14.72
N GLN A 40 41.99 4.49 -14.53
CA GLN A 40 42.88 3.80 -13.63
C GLN A 40 42.76 4.37 -12.20
N GLU A 41 43.01 3.51 -11.22
CA GLU A 41 43.02 3.81 -9.78
C GLU A 41 43.96 4.97 -9.42
N GLU A 42 43.45 5.89 -8.59
CA GLU A 42 44.27 6.65 -7.65
C GLU A 42 43.55 6.67 -6.29
N GLN A 43 44.24 6.18 -5.26
CA GLN A 43 43.77 6.10 -3.89
C GLN A 43 43.71 7.50 -3.25
N SER A 44 42.53 7.93 -2.80
CA SER A 44 42.42 8.97 -1.77
C SER A 44 41.11 8.87 -0.99
N VAL A 45 41.25 8.68 0.34
CA VAL A 45 40.33 9.02 1.43
C VAL A 45 38.85 8.68 1.23
N VAL A 46 38.38 7.65 1.95
CA VAL A 46 36.96 7.25 2.03
C VAL A 46 36.12 8.39 2.60
N GLN A 47 35.52 9.18 1.70
CA GLN A 47 34.26 9.87 1.95
C GLN A 47 33.15 8.98 1.41
N HIS A 48 32.17 8.66 2.26
CA HIS A 48 30.93 8.03 1.81
C HIS A 48 30.32 8.91 0.70
N PRO A 49 29.98 8.34 -0.47
CA PRO A 49 29.25 9.09 -1.48
C PRO A 49 27.92 9.53 -0.86
N LEU A 50 27.62 10.83 -0.93
CA LEU A 50 26.26 11.32 -0.76
C LEU A 50 25.38 10.51 -1.72
N GLU A 51 24.41 9.77 -1.16
CA GLU A 51 23.32 9.17 -1.92
C GLU A 51 22.82 10.20 -2.94
N GLY A 52 22.75 9.80 -4.22
CA GLY A 52 22.42 10.72 -5.29
C GLY A 52 21.14 11.50 -5.00
N ASP A 53 21.20 12.82 -5.16
CA ASP A 53 20.15 13.78 -4.80
C ASP A 53 18.73 13.18 -4.98
N ASP A 54 17.96 13.06 -3.89
CA ASP A 54 16.54 12.73 -3.96
C ASP A 54 15.82 13.88 -4.68
N LEU A 55 15.78 13.82 -6.01
CA LEU A 55 15.21 14.83 -6.92
C LEU A 55 13.73 15.14 -6.67
N PHE A 56 13.06 14.33 -5.85
CA PHE A 56 11.65 14.46 -5.49
C PHE A 56 11.47 14.65 -3.97
N GLY A 57 12.56 14.95 -3.26
CA GLY A 57 12.54 15.16 -1.82
C GLY A 57 11.77 16.41 -1.37
N PRO A 58 11.55 16.56 -0.06
CA PRO A 58 10.73 17.63 0.51
C PRO A 58 11.26 19.03 0.19
N GLN A 59 12.58 19.18 0.02
CA GLN A 59 13.25 20.46 -0.28
C GLN A 59 12.76 21.12 -1.57
N TYR A 60 12.13 20.37 -2.48
CA TYR A 60 11.57 20.92 -3.72
C TYR A 60 10.12 21.38 -3.56
N VAL A 61 9.40 20.92 -2.54
CA VAL A 61 7.96 21.17 -2.37
C VAL A 61 7.62 21.84 -1.05
N LEU A 62 8.53 21.94 -0.11
CA LEU A 62 8.39 22.68 1.15
C LEU A 62 9.38 23.87 1.16
N ARG A 63 9.17 24.84 2.06
CA ARG A 63 10.04 26.00 2.20
C ARG A 63 11.33 25.71 2.98
N GLY A 64 11.29 24.70 3.86
CA GLY A 64 12.43 24.33 4.68
C GLY A 64 12.07 23.27 5.73
N PRO A 65 12.74 23.30 6.90
CA PRO A 65 12.47 22.35 7.98
C PRO A 65 11.06 22.54 8.57
N PRO A 66 10.54 21.56 9.31
CA PRO A 66 9.21 21.61 9.92
C PRO A 66 9.03 22.83 10.82
N THR A 67 7.87 23.46 10.75
CA THR A 67 7.55 24.68 11.50
C THR A 67 6.46 24.43 12.54
N GLN A 68 6.30 25.35 13.49
CA GLN A 68 5.21 25.26 14.48
C GLN A 68 3.82 25.31 13.83
N ARG A 69 3.69 25.99 12.69
CA ARG A 69 2.48 26.07 11.88
C ARG A 69 2.70 25.42 10.53
N PHE A 70 1.87 24.47 10.10
CA PHE A 70 2.08 23.78 8.83
C PHE A 70 2.10 24.75 7.63
N ARG A 71 1.25 25.79 7.66
CA ARG A 71 1.14 26.77 6.56
C ARG A 71 2.42 27.54 6.33
N ASP A 72 3.23 27.72 7.37
CA ASP A 72 4.50 28.47 7.26
C ASP A 72 5.54 27.72 6.43
N ASN A 73 5.46 26.39 6.37
CA ASN A 73 6.38 25.55 5.59
C ASN A 73 5.86 25.20 4.18
N LEU A 74 4.58 25.43 3.89
CA LEU A 74 4.04 25.13 2.57
C LEU A 74 4.47 26.17 1.52
N ARG A 75 4.80 25.69 0.33
CA ARG A 75 5.05 26.55 -0.82
C ARG A 75 3.73 27.10 -1.37
N PRO A 76 3.62 28.42 -1.65
CA PRO A 76 2.38 29.02 -2.11
C PRO A 76 1.99 28.61 -3.53
N ASP A 77 2.96 28.16 -4.33
CA ASP A 77 2.81 27.71 -5.71
C ASP A 77 2.58 26.19 -5.84
N VAL A 78 2.45 25.48 -4.72
CA VAL A 78 2.25 24.03 -4.67
C VAL A 78 0.90 23.71 -4.02
N GLN A 79 0.21 22.73 -4.57
CA GLN A 79 -1.02 22.17 -4.01
C GLN A 79 -0.74 20.80 -3.39
N TYR A 80 -1.40 20.53 -2.26
CA TYR A 80 -1.19 19.34 -1.46
C TYR A 80 -2.50 18.58 -1.27
N VAL A 81 -2.40 17.31 -0.86
CA VAL A 81 -3.55 16.49 -0.46
C VAL A 81 -3.20 15.65 0.78
N SER A 82 -4.14 15.51 1.72
CA SER A 82 -4.00 14.69 2.93
C SER A 82 -5.30 13.95 3.25
N SER A 83 -5.19 12.87 4.01
CA SER A 83 -6.33 12.14 4.59
C SER A 83 -5.92 11.48 5.90
N TRP A 84 -6.90 11.09 6.70
CA TRP A 84 -6.68 10.48 8.01
C TRP A 84 -6.94 8.97 7.99
N ILE A 85 -6.19 8.26 8.83
CA ILE A 85 -6.32 6.83 9.05
C ILE A 85 -7.21 6.54 10.26
N SER A 86 -7.95 5.44 10.26
CA SER A 86 -9.00 5.15 11.26
C SER A 86 -9.44 3.68 11.28
N ALA A 87 -8.51 2.76 11.07
CA ALA A 87 -8.81 1.32 11.04
C ALA A 87 -7.65 0.46 11.57
N GLY A 88 -7.58 -0.80 11.16
CA GLY A 88 -6.41 -1.65 11.38
C GLY A 88 -5.25 -1.24 10.47
N TRP A 89 -4.01 -1.58 10.84
CA TRP A 89 -2.83 -1.05 10.14
C TRP A 89 -2.83 -1.27 8.64
N THR A 90 -3.25 -2.43 8.14
CA THR A 90 -3.28 -2.67 6.68
C THR A 90 -4.38 -1.90 5.96
N ASN A 91 -5.51 -1.62 6.62
CA ASN A 91 -6.50 -0.68 6.09
C ASN A 91 -5.93 0.75 6.03
N ASP A 92 -5.12 1.12 7.03
CA ASP A 92 -4.42 2.40 7.06
C ASP A 92 -3.34 2.49 5.96
N VAL A 93 -2.61 1.41 5.70
CA VAL A 93 -1.70 1.30 4.54
C VAL A 93 -2.47 1.48 3.23
N MET A 94 -3.62 0.82 3.06
CA MET A 94 -4.47 0.99 1.87
C MET A 94 -4.99 2.43 1.74
N THR A 95 -5.33 3.08 2.85
CA THR A 95 -5.72 4.49 2.87
C THR A 95 -4.61 5.38 2.32
N TYR A 96 -3.35 5.14 2.69
CA TYR A 96 -2.22 5.90 2.15
C TYR A 96 -1.89 5.56 0.69
N ILE A 97 -2.05 4.29 0.26
CA ILE A 97 -1.98 3.93 -1.17
C ILE A 97 -3.01 4.74 -1.96
N ASN A 98 -4.26 4.78 -1.49
CA ASN A 98 -5.35 5.52 -2.12
C ASN A 98 -5.10 7.03 -2.11
N LEU A 99 -4.60 7.59 -1.01
CA LEU A 99 -4.22 9.01 -0.90
C LEU A 99 -3.17 9.39 -1.95
N ILE A 100 -2.10 8.62 -2.07
CA ILE A 100 -1.03 8.90 -3.03
C ILE A 100 -1.55 8.77 -4.46
N TYR A 101 -2.39 7.77 -4.76
CA TYR A 101 -3.00 7.65 -6.08
C TYR A 101 -3.95 8.82 -6.40
N LEU A 102 -4.75 9.27 -5.43
CA LEU A 102 -5.60 10.45 -5.58
C LEU A 102 -4.78 11.73 -5.80
N ALA A 103 -3.59 11.82 -5.20
CA ALA A 103 -2.63 12.91 -5.44
C ALA A 103 -2.14 12.93 -6.89
N VAL A 104 -1.93 11.76 -7.51
CA VAL A 104 -1.62 11.65 -8.95
C VAL A 104 -2.77 12.22 -9.79
N LEU A 105 -4.02 11.83 -9.49
CA LEU A 105 -5.20 12.27 -10.24
C LEU A 105 -5.48 13.77 -10.12
N THR A 106 -5.12 14.37 -8.99
CA THR A 106 -5.35 15.79 -8.70
C THR A 106 -4.14 16.67 -8.98
N ASN A 107 -3.02 16.08 -9.41
CA ASN A 107 -1.73 16.74 -9.59
C ASN A 107 -1.25 17.51 -8.33
N ARG A 108 -1.43 16.88 -7.16
CA ARG A 108 -1.07 17.42 -5.84
C ARG A 108 0.08 16.62 -5.23
N VAL A 109 0.76 17.21 -4.26
CA VAL A 109 1.75 16.52 -3.43
C VAL A 109 1.04 15.85 -2.26
N PRO A 110 1.09 14.52 -2.08
CA PRO A 110 0.51 13.86 -0.91
C PRO A 110 1.32 14.19 0.34
N ILE A 111 0.63 14.58 1.42
CA ILE A 111 1.17 14.69 2.77
C ILE A 111 0.67 13.46 3.55
N VAL A 112 1.56 12.51 3.80
CA VAL A 112 1.25 11.23 4.47
C VAL A 112 1.46 11.37 5.98
N GLY A 113 0.55 10.78 6.77
CA GLY A 113 0.63 10.80 8.23
C GLY A 113 1.44 9.65 8.81
N MET A 114 1.68 9.71 10.11
CA MET A 114 2.16 8.57 10.89
C MET A 114 1.10 7.45 10.98
N PHE A 115 1.53 6.23 11.28
CA PHE A 115 0.68 5.16 11.78
C PHE A 115 0.41 5.34 13.27
N VAL A 116 -0.84 5.11 13.68
CA VAL A 116 -1.31 5.28 15.06
C VAL A 116 -1.73 3.93 15.65
N PRO A 117 -1.54 3.71 16.96
CA PRO A 117 -1.54 2.37 17.55
C PRO A 117 -2.95 1.83 17.85
N THR A 118 -3.84 1.80 16.85
CA THR A 118 -5.24 1.39 17.02
C THR A 118 -5.40 -0.08 17.45
N HIS A 119 -4.42 -0.93 17.13
CA HIS A 119 -4.48 -2.39 17.30
C HIS A 119 -3.22 -3.00 17.94
N VAL A 120 -2.17 -2.20 18.20
CA VAL A 120 -0.96 -2.62 18.95
C VAL A 120 -0.95 -2.12 20.41
N GLY A 121 -2.02 -1.44 20.81
CA GLY A 121 -2.26 -0.92 22.16
C GLY A 121 -2.03 0.58 22.27
N GLY A 122 -3.02 1.32 22.79
CA GLY A 122 -3.10 2.79 22.70
C GLY A 122 -1.99 3.59 23.40
N SER A 123 -1.17 2.98 24.25
CA SER A 123 0.01 3.61 24.85
C SER A 123 1.27 3.53 23.98
N THR A 124 1.22 2.78 22.88
CA THR A 124 2.36 2.63 21.96
C THR A 124 2.60 3.94 21.21
N PRO A 125 3.85 4.40 21.03
CA PRO A 125 4.13 5.56 20.19
C PRO A 125 3.66 5.37 18.75
N THR A 126 3.41 6.48 18.05
CA THR A 126 3.17 6.47 16.61
C THR A 126 4.45 6.10 15.85
N VAL A 127 4.31 5.54 14.65
CA VAL A 127 5.46 5.25 13.77
C VAL A 127 5.29 5.97 12.45
N ASP A 128 6.38 6.55 11.94
CA ASP A 128 6.34 7.30 10.69
C ASP A 128 6.15 6.39 9.49
N PHE A 129 5.65 6.98 8.41
CA PHE A 129 5.47 6.23 7.17
C PHE A 129 6.83 5.78 6.63
N GLY A 130 7.85 6.64 6.70
CA GLY A 130 9.21 6.33 6.26
C GLY A 130 10.01 5.34 7.12
N GLU A 131 9.56 5.06 8.34
CA GLU A 131 10.13 3.96 9.14
C GLU A 131 9.64 2.58 8.67
N VAL A 132 8.50 2.55 7.97
CA VAL A 132 7.89 1.31 7.46
C VAL A 132 8.19 1.12 5.98
N PHE A 133 8.14 2.19 5.17
CA PHE A 133 8.30 2.13 3.72
C PHE A 133 9.48 2.99 3.25
N ASP A 134 10.15 2.54 2.18
CA ASP A 134 11.24 3.26 1.54
C ASP A 134 10.71 4.45 0.71
N VAL A 135 10.52 5.60 1.38
CA VAL A 135 9.98 6.82 0.75
C VAL A 135 10.89 7.35 -0.37
N PRO A 136 12.22 7.44 -0.22
CA PRO A 136 13.09 7.85 -1.33
C PRO A 136 12.95 6.96 -2.56
N ARG A 137 12.90 5.63 -2.39
CA ARG A 137 12.64 4.71 -3.51
C ARG A 137 11.26 4.92 -4.11
N LEU A 138 10.22 5.11 -3.29
CA LEU A 138 8.87 5.34 -3.76
C LEU A 138 8.79 6.62 -4.59
N ARG A 139 9.30 7.75 -4.07
CA ARG A 139 9.37 9.04 -4.79
C ARG A 139 10.05 8.90 -6.14
N LYS A 140 11.23 8.25 -6.17
CA LYS A 140 12.00 7.99 -7.39
C LYS A 140 11.23 7.13 -8.39
N THR A 141 10.54 6.10 -7.91
CA THR A 141 9.80 5.16 -8.77
C THR A 141 8.56 5.80 -9.36
N LEU A 142 7.86 6.63 -8.58
CA LEU A 142 6.68 7.36 -9.05
C LEU A 142 7.02 8.62 -9.86
N GLY A 143 8.28 9.07 -9.79
CA GLY A 143 8.72 10.33 -10.40
C GLY A 143 8.00 11.54 -9.81
N ARG A 144 7.65 11.49 -8.51
CA ARG A 144 6.81 12.50 -7.85
C ARG A 144 7.22 12.72 -6.40
N PRO A 145 7.07 13.95 -5.89
CA PRO A 145 7.26 14.24 -4.49
C PRO A 145 6.17 13.60 -3.64
N ILE A 146 6.56 13.13 -2.46
CA ILE A 146 5.69 12.62 -1.39
C ILE A 146 6.28 13.18 -0.10
N VAL A 147 5.49 13.82 0.74
CA VAL A 147 6.01 14.33 2.01
C VAL A 147 5.26 13.72 3.17
N GLU A 148 5.88 13.71 4.34
CA GLU A 148 5.27 13.26 5.58
C GLU A 148 4.91 14.46 6.46
N TRP A 149 3.87 14.32 7.28
CA TRP A 149 3.42 15.41 8.16
C TRP A 149 4.52 15.93 9.10
N HIS A 150 5.45 15.07 9.50
CA HIS A 150 6.57 15.47 10.34
C HIS A 150 7.63 16.31 9.61
N GLU A 151 7.65 16.27 8.27
CA GLU A 151 8.47 17.15 7.43
C GLU A 151 7.81 18.53 7.26
N VAL A 152 6.49 18.60 7.43
CA VAL A 152 5.69 19.84 7.27
C VAL A 152 5.54 20.61 8.58
N LYS A 153 5.14 19.94 9.66
CA LYS A 153 4.84 20.54 10.98
C LYS A 153 5.65 19.87 12.08
N ASP A 154 6.21 20.67 12.97
CA ASP A 154 6.95 20.20 14.14
C ASP A 154 6.04 19.33 15.03
N ARG A 155 6.51 18.12 15.36
CA ARG A 155 5.79 17.16 16.23
C ARG A 155 5.55 17.69 17.63
N ASN A 156 6.44 18.57 18.10
CA ASN A 156 6.35 19.20 19.40
C ASN A 156 5.56 20.50 19.34
N SER A 157 4.96 20.83 18.18
CA SER A 157 4.12 22.01 18.07
C SER A 157 2.98 21.98 19.07
N THR A 158 2.84 23.08 19.78
CA THR A 158 1.70 23.34 20.67
C THR A 158 0.64 24.21 19.98
N VAL A 159 0.91 24.63 18.73
CA VAL A 159 0.04 25.53 17.98
C VAL A 159 -1.06 24.73 17.29
N SER A 160 -2.30 24.96 17.72
CA SER A 160 -3.48 24.48 17.02
C SER A 160 -3.70 25.27 15.74
N GLU A 161 -3.97 24.58 14.64
CA GLU A 161 -4.30 25.20 13.36
C GLU A 161 -5.56 24.61 12.77
N ASP A 162 -6.35 25.48 12.18
CA ASP A 162 -7.62 25.15 11.59
C ASP A 162 -7.49 24.76 10.12
N ILE A 163 -8.28 23.77 9.68
CA ILE A 163 -8.33 23.32 8.29
C ILE A 163 -9.73 22.78 7.97
N GLY A 164 -10.24 23.10 6.78
CA GLY A 164 -11.46 22.50 6.27
C GLY A 164 -11.18 21.24 5.47
N CYS A 165 -12.00 20.21 5.65
CA CYS A 165 -11.89 18.92 4.95
C CYS A 165 -13.24 18.46 4.40
N TRP A 166 -13.21 17.62 3.37
CA TRP A 166 -14.36 16.87 2.92
C TRP A 166 -14.60 15.64 3.81
N SER A 167 -15.86 15.39 4.15
CA SER A 167 -16.32 14.18 4.83
C SER A 167 -16.86 13.21 3.80
N VAL A 168 -16.03 12.25 3.39
CA VAL A 168 -16.36 11.15 2.49
C VAL A 168 -17.23 10.15 3.22
N TRP A 169 -16.87 9.81 4.46
CA TRP A 169 -17.58 8.82 5.26
C TRP A 169 -19.06 9.15 5.43
N GLN A 170 -19.36 10.40 5.79
CA GLN A 170 -20.75 10.87 5.94
C GLN A 170 -21.54 10.86 4.62
N ALA A 171 -20.85 10.92 3.47
CA ALA A 171 -21.48 10.92 2.16
C ALA A 171 -21.81 9.51 1.65
N VAL A 172 -21.02 8.51 2.06
CA VAL A 172 -21.20 7.10 1.65
C VAL A 172 -21.89 6.24 2.70
N GLN A 173 -22.00 6.70 3.95
CA GLN A 173 -22.70 5.99 5.02
C GLN A 173 -24.13 6.49 5.21
N ASN A 174 -25.09 5.55 5.25
CA ASN A 174 -26.48 5.87 5.55
C ASN A 174 -26.79 5.93 7.05
N ARG A 175 -25.95 5.30 7.89
CA ARG A 175 -26.19 5.14 9.34
C ARG A 175 -25.28 6.00 10.21
N GLU A 176 -24.32 6.70 9.60
CA GLU A 176 -23.34 7.53 10.30
C GLU A 176 -23.38 8.95 9.73
N GLU A 177 -23.98 9.87 10.48
CA GLU A 177 -24.13 11.27 10.06
C GLU A 177 -22.91 12.14 10.41
N ALA A 178 -21.79 11.52 10.81
CA ALA A 178 -20.57 12.22 11.20
C ALA A 178 -19.39 11.81 10.29
N PRO A 179 -18.39 12.68 10.12
CA PRO A 179 -17.11 12.29 9.53
C PRO A 179 -16.47 11.14 10.29
N ARG A 180 -15.64 10.34 9.62
CA ARG A 180 -14.90 9.27 10.28
C ARG A 180 -13.90 9.86 11.28
N SER A 181 -14.01 9.45 12.54
CA SER A 181 -13.11 9.93 13.60
C SER A 181 -11.69 9.40 13.40
N SER A 182 -10.68 10.26 13.55
CA SER A 182 -9.27 9.87 13.57
C SER A 182 -8.54 10.58 14.70
N VAL A 183 -7.55 9.90 15.28
CA VAL A 183 -6.67 10.49 16.30
C VAL A 183 -5.50 11.29 15.68
N VAL A 184 -5.21 11.11 14.39
CA VAL A 184 -4.10 11.78 13.69
C VAL A 184 -4.19 13.31 13.80
N PRO A 185 -5.34 13.97 13.53
CA PRO A 185 -5.47 15.41 13.72
C PRO A 185 -5.07 15.90 15.12
N GLY A 186 -5.37 15.12 16.15
CA GLY A 186 -5.00 15.44 17.54
C GLY A 186 -3.48 15.43 17.79
N TYR A 187 -2.75 14.49 17.18
CA TYR A 187 -1.29 14.46 17.21
C TYR A 187 -0.67 15.66 16.47
N LEU A 188 -1.30 16.09 15.38
CA LEU A 188 -0.83 17.20 14.54
C LEU A 188 -1.31 18.59 15.00
N LYS A 189 -2.08 18.65 16.09
CA LYS A 189 -2.76 19.88 16.55
C LYS A 189 -3.54 20.56 15.43
N LEU A 190 -4.35 19.76 14.73
CA LEU A 190 -5.25 20.24 13.68
C LEU A 190 -6.67 20.28 14.22
N ASP A 191 -7.31 21.44 14.10
CA ASP A 191 -8.72 21.65 14.40
C ASP A 191 -9.52 21.60 13.10
N ILE A 192 -10.21 20.49 12.86
CA ILE A 192 -10.79 20.22 11.55
C ILE A 192 -12.28 20.56 11.54
N SER A 193 -12.68 21.37 10.56
CA SER A 193 -14.07 21.55 10.17
C SER A 193 -14.37 20.68 8.95
N TYR A 194 -15.46 19.91 8.99
CA TYR A 194 -15.79 18.96 7.94
C TYR A 194 -17.02 19.40 7.15
N THR A 195 -16.92 19.40 5.83
CA THR A 195 -18.04 19.60 4.92
C THR A 195 -18.47 18.26 4.34
N LYS A 196 -19.76 17.92 4.43
CA LYS A 196 -20.28 16.67 3.85
C LYS A 196 -20.04 16.67 2.34
N ALA A 197 -19.35 15.64 1.85
CA ALA A 197 -19.17 15.49 0.41
C ALA A 197 -20.50 15.13 -0.27
N PRO A 198 -20.70 15.45 -1.56
CA PRO A 198 -21.91 15.06 -2.28
C PRO A 198 -22.10 13.54 -2.35
N THR A 199 -23.34 13.07 -2.32
CA THR A 199 -23.65 11.63 -2.34
C THR A 199 -23.33 10.94 -3.66
N TRP A 200 -23.17 11.68 -4.77
CA TRP A 200 -22.78 11.14 -6.08
C TRP A 200 -21.34 10.61 -6.11
N ILE A 201 -20.55 10.81 -5.06
CA ILE A 201 -19.24 10.16 -4.93
C ILE A 201 -19.37 8.65 -4.65
N ASN A 202 -20.51 8.20 -4.12
CA ASN A 202 -20.75 6.80 -3.80
C ASN A 202 -20.78 5.95 -5.09
N VAL A 203 -20.09 4.81 -5.09
CA VAL A 203 -19.96 3.94 -6.26
C VAL A 203 -21.28 3.23 -6.59
N ILE A 204 -22.02 2.79 -5.57
CA ILE A 204 -23.34 2.19 -5.71
C ILE A 204 -24.37 3.05 -4.96
N PRO A 205 -24.87 4.15 -5.58
CA PRO A 205 -25.80 5.06 -4.94
C PRO A 205 -27.03 4.35 -4.39
N GLY A 206 -27.34 4.60 -3.11
CA GLY A 206 -28.54 4.07 -2.45
C GLY A 206 -28.41 2.65 -1.90
N TYR A 207 -27.30 1.95 -2.15
CA TYR A 207 -27.07 0.64 -1.53
C TYR A 207 -26.43 0.79 -0.15
N GLU A 208 -27.20 0.52 0.91
CA GLU A 208 -26.75 0.77 2.29
C GLU A 208 -25.55 -0.03 2.78
N HIS A 209 -25.18 -1.09 2.05
CA HIS A 209 -24.01 -1.91 2.35
C HIS A 209 -22.78 -1.50 1.53
N ASP A 210 -22.90 -0.55 0.60
CA ASP A 210 -21.74 0.01 -0.10
C ASP A 210 -21.23 1.25 0.62
N GLN A 211 -19.98 1.14 1.06
CA GLN A 211 -19.25 2.20 1.75
C GLN A 211 -18.21 2.85 0.83
N HIS A 212 -18.21 2.49 -0.47
CA HIS A 212 -17.16 2.89 -1.39
C HIS A 212 -17.45 4.21 -2.08
N SER A 213 -16.38 4.96 -2.29
CA SER A 213 -16.37 6.18 -3.09
C SER A 213 -15.47 6.02 -4.32
N SER A 214 -15.78 6.77 -5.37
CA SER A 214 -15.03 6.73 -6.62
C SER A 214 -13.83 7.69 -6.60
N PHE A 215 -12.66 7.22 -7.05
CA PHE A 215 -11.48 8.07 -7.25
C PHE A 215 -11.74 9.28 -8.15
N SER A 216 -12.38 9.07 -9.31
CA SER A 216 -12.67 10.16 -10.25
C SER A 216 -13.63 11.17 -9.64
N SER A 217 -14.65 10.69 -8.91
CA SER A 217 -15.61 11.56 -8.25
C SER A 217 -14.93 12.39 -7.16
N LEU A 218 -14.14 11.77 -6.29
CA LEU A 218 -13.38 12.47 -5.26
C LEU A 218 -12.41 13.50 -5.85
N ALA A 219 -11.65 13.13 -6.88
CA ALA A 219 -10.67 14.01 -7.51
C ALA A 219 -11.31 15.32 -7.99
N THR A 220 -12.54 15.26 -8.53
CA THR A 220 -13.26 16.46 -9.00
C THR A 220 -13.51 17.49 -7.88
N LEU A 221 -13.73 17.05 -6.63
CA LEU A 221 -13.87 17.94 -5.47
C LEU A 221 -12.58 18.72 -5.11
N GLY A 222 -11.45 18.34 -5.70
CA GLY A 222 -10.17 19.05 -5.59
C GLY A 222 -10.04 20.28 -6.50
N PHE A 223 -10.97 20.47 -7.45
CA PHE A 223 -10.94 21.55 -8.43
C PHE A 223 -11.93 22.67 -8.09
N PRO A 224 -11.60 23.96 -8.36
CA PRO A 224 -12.36 25.09 -7.88
C PRO A 224 -13.84 25.11 -8.26
N ASP A 225 -14.18 24.80 -9.53
CA ASP A 225 -15.56 24.88 -10.02
C ASP A 225 -16.47 23.88 -9.32
N ILE A 226 -16.09 22.59 -9.35
CA ILE A 226 -16.86 21.52 -8.70
C ILE A 226 -16.91 21.69 -7.19
N ARG A 227 -15.80 22.11 -6.56
CA ARG A 227 -15.81 22.41 -5.12
C ARG A 227 -16.85 23.48 -4.81
N LYS A 228 -16.81 24.62 -5.51
CA LYS A 228 -17.69 25.77 -5.28
C LYS A 228 -19.17 25.41 -5.44
N ASP A 229 -19.50 24.63 -6.47
CA ASP A 229 -20.89 24.25 -6.78
C ASP A 229 -21.50 23.30 -5.73
N HIS A 230 -20.65 22.66 -4.93
CA HIS A 230 -21.06 21.67 -3.93
C HIS A 230 -20.72 22.05 -2.49
N LEU A 231 -20.28 23.29 -2.25
CA LEU A 231 -20.10 23.77 -0.89
C LEU A 231 -21.47 23.85 -0.18
N VAL A 232 -21.54 23.14 0.95
CA VAL A 232 -22.61 23.27 1.94
C VAL A 232 -21.99 23.81 3.23
N GLU A 233 -22.83 24.24 4.15
CA GLU A 233 -22.37 24.72 5.46
C GLU A 233 -21.50 23.64 6.15
N PRO A 234 -20.24 23.96 6.48
CA PRO A 234 -19.37 23.04 7.20
C PRO A 234 -19.88 22.76 8.62
N ARG A 235 -19.60 21.57 9.14
CA ARG A 235 -19.76 21.25 10.55
C ARG A 235 -18.75 22.03 11.38
N GLU A 236 -19.17 22.52 12.54
CA GLU A 236 -18.27 23.14 13.52
C GLU A 236 -17.15 22.18 13.93
N SER A 237 -15.93 22.69 13.92
CA SER A 237 -14.77 22.03 14.50
C SER A 237 -14.87 21.99 16.04
N PRO A 238 -14.04 21.18 16.71
CA PRO A 238 -13.93 21.19 18.18
C PRO A 238 -13.72 22.58 18.81
N THR A 239 -13.09 23.54 18.11
CA THR A 239 -12.95 24.93 18.61
C THR A 239 -13.99 25.91 18.05
N HIS A 240 -15.10 25.41 17.51
CA HIS A 240 -16.23 26.18 16.97
C HIS A 240 -15.95 26.97 15.68
N MET A 241 -14.98 26.52 14.88
CA MET A 241 -14.72 27.09 13.56
C MET A 241 -15.53 26.35 12.49
N LYS A 242 -16.02 27.08 11.49
CA LYS A 242 -16.64 26.51 10.28
C LYS A 242 -15.84 26.92 9.07
N LEU A 243 -15.13 25.97 8.48
CA LEU A 243 -14.24 26.22 7.36
C LEU A 243 -14.64 25.34 6.18
N PRO A 244 -14.81 25.92 4.98
CA PRO A 244 -14.96 25.11 3.79
C PRO A 244 -13.66 24.33 3.53
N PRO A 245 -13.71 23.24 2.75
CA PRO A 245 -12.53 22.46 2.41
C PRO A 245 -11.41 23.33 1.85
N ASP A 246 -10.20 23.18 2.40
CA ASP A 246 -9.05 24.05 2.11
C ASP A 246 -8.63 23.96 0.63
N GLU A 247 -8.26 25.10 0.04
CA GLU A 247 -7.93 25.16 -1.38
C GLU A 247 -6.52 24.66 -1.69
N GLN A 248 -5.58 24.94 -0.78
CA GLN A 248 -4.17 24.59 -0.93
C GLN A 248 -3.93 23.14 -0.50
N ILE A 249 -4.50 22.71 0.63
CA ILE A 249 -4.48 21.31 1.07
C ILE A 249 -5.86 20.70 0.87
N LEU A 250 -6.02 19.94 -0.20
CA LEU A 250 -7.19 19.08 -0.37
C LEU A 250 -7.21 18.04 0.76
N CYS A 251 -8.28 18.00 1.55
CA CYS A 251 -8.34 17.13 2.71
C CYS A 251 -9.61 16.27 2.70
N TYR A 252 -9.46 14.99 3.02
CA TYR A 252 -10.56 14.04 3.21
C TYR A 252 -10.48 13.39 4.59
N ASP A 253 -11.61 12.98 5.15
CA ASP A 253 -11.64 12.29 6.44
C ASP A 253 -11.10 10.85 6.37
N TYR A 254 -11.51 10.08 5.35
CA TYR A 254 -11.19 8.64 5.26
C TYR A 254 -11.22 8.11 3.82
N LEU A 255 -10.13 7.45 3.41
CA LEU A 255 -9.95 6.95 2.04
C LEU A 255 -9.74 5.44 1.93
N TYR A 256 -10.03 4.65 2.97
CA TYR A 256 -9.89 3.19 2.89
C TYR A 256 -10.80 2.57 1.82
N TYR A 257 -12.08 2.97 1.79
CA TYR A 257 -13.07 2.49 0.82
C TYR A 257 -13.13 3.39 -0.43
N VAL A 258 -11.99 3.56 -1.11
CA VAL A 258 -11.94 4.25 -2.40
C VAL A 258 -11.56 3.26 -3.49
N CYS A 259 -12.26 3.30 -4.61
CA CYS A 259 -11.97 2.47 -5.76
C CYS A 259 -12.24 3.22 -7.07
N SER A 260 -11.78 2.64 -8.19
CA SER A 260 -12.01 3.22 -9.51
C SER A 260 -13.28 2.69 -10.16
N ASN A 261 -13.49 1.37 -10.11
CA ASN A 261 -14.55 0.69 -10.84
C ASN A 261 -15.52 -0.08 -9.93
N GLN A 262 -15.02 -0.77 -8.89
CA GLN A 262 -15.89 -1.58 -8.03
C GLN A 262 -15.40 -1.71 -6.58
N PRO A 263 -16.31 -1.99 -5.63
CA PRO A 263 -15.95 -2.30 -4.24
C PRO A 263 -14.84 -3.34 -4.10
N PHE A 264 -14.01 -3.19 -3.06
CA PHE A 264 -12.90 -4.10 -2.73
C PHE A 264 -11.91 -4.32 -3.90
N GLU A 265 -11.65 -3.26 -4.68
CA GLU A 265 -10.89 -3.32 -5.93
C GLU A 265 -9.48 -3.91 -5.78
N PHE A 266 -8.87 -3.81 -4.60
CA PHE A 266 -7.55 -4.40 -4.31
C PHE A 266 -7.51 -5.93 -4.48
N ASP A 267 -8.65 -6.63 -4.56
CA ASP A 267 -8.71 -8.05 -4.93
C ASP A 267 -8.51 -8.33 -6.42
N PHE A 268 -8.52 -7.29 -7.27
CA PHE A 268 -8.34 -7.41 -8.71
C PHE A 268 -7.01 -6.84 -9.21
N ASP A 269 -6.42 -7.50 -10.21
CA ASP A 269 -5.12 -7.13 -10.81
C ASP A 269 -5.13 -5.77 -11.51
N TYR A 270 -6.30 -5.28 -11.90
CA TYR A 270 -6.48 -3.97 -12.50
C TYR A 270 -6.69 -2.83 -11.49
N SER A 271 -6.57 -3.07 -10.16
CA SER A 271 -6.66 -1.99 -9.17
C SER A 271 -5.63 -0.91 -9.44
N PRO A 272 -6.02 0.31 -9.85
CA PRO A 272 -5.07 1.33 -10.24
C PRO A 272 -4.29 1.87 -9.04
N ALA A 273 -4.90 1.94 -7.86
CA ALA A 273 -4.20 2.31 -6.64
C ALA A 273 -3.06 1.31 -6.32
N TRP A 274 -3.30 0.01 -6.52
CA TRP A 274 -2.23 -0.99 -6.41
C TRP A 274 -1.19 -0.84 -7.53
N LEU A 275 -1.61 -0.80 -8.79
CA LEU A 275 -0.73 -0.78 -9.96
C LEU A 275 0.16 0.46 -10.02
N PHE A 276 -0.36 1.63 -9.68
CA PHE A 276 0.40 2.88 -9.83
C PHE A 276 1.09 3.31 -8.54
N VAL A 277 0.76 2.71 -7.39
CA VAL A 277 1.33 3.11 -6.09
C VAL A 277 1.69 1.89 -5.24
N GLY A 278 0.71 1.07 -4.87
CA GLY A 278 0.89 0.03 -3.85
C GLY A 278 2.02 -0.96 -4.17
N GLN A 279 2.19 -1.36 -5.43
CA GLN A 279 3.27 -2.25 -5.84
C GLN A 279 4.67 -1.63 -5.75
N HIS A 280 4.77 -0.30 -5.59
CA HIS A 280 6.04 0.41 -5.46
C HIS A 280 6.37 0.78 -4.01
N MET A 281 5.44 0.56 -3.06
CA MET A 281 5.65 0.77 -1.62
C MET A 281 6.44 -0.37 -0.98
N HIS A 282 7.73 -0.44 -1.28
CA HIS A 282 8.65 -1.41 -0.68
C HIS A 282 8.97 -1.06 0.78
N TRP A 283 9.29 -2.08 1.58
CA TRP A 283 9.70 -1.91 2.97
C TRP A 283 10.93 -1.05 3.10
N ALA A 284 11.01 -0.28 4.19
CA ALA A 284 12.21 0.47 4.53
C ALA A 284 13.40 -0.51 4.69
N PRO A 285 14.61 -0.18 4.20
CA PRO A 285 15.76 -1.11 4.23
C PRO A 285 16.09 -1.64 5.62
N LYS A 286 15.91 -0.82 6.67
CA LYS A 286 16.11 -1.23 8.07
C LYS A 286 15.10 -2.30 8.51
N LEU A 287 13.82 -2.11 8.17
CA LEU A 287 12.78 -3.08 8.49
C LEU A 287 12.96 -4.38 7.70
N GLN A 288 13.34 -4.28 6.42
CA GLN A 288 13.67 -5.43 5.59
C GLN A 288 14.81 -6.25 6.21
N ALA A 289 15.93 -5.60 6.54
CA ALA A 289 17.09 -6.27 7.14
C ALA A 289 16.74 -6.94 8.46
N LEU A 290 15.94 -6.27 9.30
CA LEU A 290 15.45 -6.86 10.55
C LEU A 290 14.62 -8.11 10.30
N ALA A 291 13.66 -8.08 9.37
CA ALA A 291 12.86 -9.25 9.04
C ALA A 291 13.70 -10.38 8.45
N ASP A 292 14.71 -10.06 7.63
CA ASP A 292 15.65 -11.04 7.08
C ASP A 292 16.41 -11.75 8.22
N ASP A 293 16.84 -11.04 9.27
CA ASP A 293 17.45 -11.66 10.45
C ASP A 293 16.50 -12.63 11.15
N TYR A 294 15.22 -12.28 11.29
CA TYR A 294 14.20 -13.16 11.87
C TYR A 294 13.95 -14.41 11.02
N ILE A 295 13.87 -14.27 9.69
CA ILE A 295 13.72 -15.39 8.76
C ILE A 295 14.93 -16.33 8.88
N ARG A 296 16.14 -15.79 8.90
CA ARG A 296 17.38 -16.58 9.00
C ARG A 296 17.48 -17.30 10.33
N ALA A 297 17.14 -16.63 11.43
CA ALA A 297 17.08 -17.24 12.76
C ALA A 297 16.05 -18.37 12.80
N THR A 298 14.88 -18.17 12.17
CA THR A 298 13.81 -19.18 12.06
C THR A 298 14.29 -20.44 11.33
N PHE A 299 15.14 -20.28 10.31
CA PHE A 299 15.77 -21.39 9.58
C PHE A 299 17.10 -21.87 10.18
N GLN A 300 17.52 -21.32 11.33
CA GLN A 300 18.78 -21.66 12.00
C GLN A 300 20.03 -21.40 11.13
N ILE A 301 19.97 -20.37 10.27
CA ILE A 301 21.05 -19.99 9.37
C ILE A 301 21.91 -18.90 10.02
N ASN A 302 23.04 -19.32 10.60
CA ASN A 302 23.97 -18.41 11.28
C ASN A 302 25.10 -17.88 10.38
N ASP A 303 25.37 -18.55 9.25
CA ASP A 303 26.47 -18.18 8.35
C ASP A 303 26.03 -17.04 7.40
N PRO A 304 26.62 -15.84 7.50
CA PRO A 304 26.25 -14.69 6.66
C PRO A 304 26.53 -14.90 5.17
N SER A 305 27.37 -15.87 4.79
CA SER A 305 27.64 -16.20 3.37
C SER A 305 26.54 -17.04 2.72
N VAL A 306 25.70 -17.70 3.53
CA VAL A 306 24.59 -18.53 3.04
C VAL A 306 23.40 -17.64 2.72
N GLN A 307 22.90 -17.71 1.49
CA GLN A 307 21.67 -17.00 1.10
C GLN A 307 20.45 -17.55 1.83
N THR A 308 19.52 -16.68 2.19
CA THR A 308 18.23 -17.11 2.74
C THR A 308 17.49 -17.95 1.69
N PRO A 309 17.09 -19.19 2.01
CA PRO A 309 16.43 -20.06 1.06
C PRO A 309 15.04 -19.52 0.68
N PRO A 310 14.51 -19.88 -0.50
CA PRO A 310 13.14 -19.55 -0.85
C PRO A 310 12.17 -20.21 0.14
N TYR A 311 11.09 -19.51 0.46
CA TYR A 311 10.06 -20.00 1.37
C TYR A 311 8.65 -19.58 0.93
N ILE A 312 7.64 -20.26 1.47
CA ILE A 312 6.24 -19.86 1.36
C ILE A 312 5.81 -19.22 2.69
N GLY A 313 5.29 -18.01 2.63
CA GLY A 313 4.66 -17.37 3.79
C GLY A 313 3.20 -17.79 3.93
N ILE A 314 2.73 -17.97 5.17
CA ILE A 314 1.31 -18.18 5.47
C ILE A 314 0.85 -17.11 6.45
N HIS A 315 -0.32 -16.53 6.18
CA HIS A 315 -1.02 -15.68 7.14
C HIS A 315 -2.37 -16.30 7.50
N ILE A 316 -2.58 -16.50 8.79
CA ILE A 316 -3.85 -16.95 9.37
C ILE A 316 -4.37 -15.88 10.32
N ARG A 317 -5.62 -15.48 10.13
CA ARG A 317 -6.32 -14.54 11.01
C ARG A 317 -7.37 -15.29 11.84
N HIS A 318 -7.03 -15.64 13.07
CA HIS A 318 -7.92 -16.33 14.03
C HIS A 318 -8.46 -15.40 15.11
N GLY A 319 -7.71 -14.38 15.51
CA GLY A 319 -7.99 -13.57 16.69
C GLY A 319 -9.37 -12.90 16.68
N ASP A 320 -9.45 -11.68 16.14
CA ASP A 320 -10.71 -10.93 16.08
C ASP A 320 -11.70 -11.48 15.06
N PHE A 321 -11.24 -12.33 14.14
CA PHE A 321 -12.08 -12.92 13.10
C PHE A 321 -13.11 -13.92 13.64
N SER A 322 -12.88 -14.45 14.84
CA SER A 322 -13.83 -15.27 15.58
C SER A 322 -15.20 -14.59 15.74
N ASN A 323 -15.23 -13.26 15.81
CA ASN A 323 -16.46 -12.48 15.91
C ASN A 323 -17.37 -12.57 14.66
N TYR A 324 -16.83 -12.99 13.51
CA TYR A 324 -17.61 -13.16 12.28
C TYR A 324 -18.20 -14.57 12.10
N CYS A 325 -17.92 -15.49 13.02
CA CYS A 325 -18.43 -16.85 12.96
C CYS A 325 -19.93 -16.94 13.35
N GLY A 326 -20.46 -15.93 14.04
CA GLY A 326 -21.84 -15.93 14.52
C GLY A 326 -22.11 -17.14 15.41
N ASP A 327 -23.13 -17.94 15.06
CA ASP A 327 -23.52 -19.13 15.81
C ASP A 327 -22.75 -20.41 15.41
N ILE A 328 -21.83 -20.32 14.44
CA ILE A 328 -21.04 -21.46 13.97
C ILE A 328 -19.89 -21.71 14.95
N PRO A 329 -19.68 -22.96 15.43
CA PRO A 329 -18.53 -23.30 16.27
C PRO A 329 -17.21 -22.88 15.62
N LEU A 330 -16.23 -22.43 16.40
CA LEU A 330 -14.98 -21.87 15.85
C LEU A 330 -14.21 -22.91 15.03
N GLU A 331 -14.23 -24.16 15.45
CA GLU A 331 -13.66 -25.31 14.76
C GLU A 331 -14.28 -25.57 13.38
N ASP A 332 -15.56 -25.23 13.21
CA ASP A 332 -16.33 -25.37 11.97
C ASP A 332 -16.26 -24.10 11.11
N CYS A 333 -16.04 -22.95 11.74
CA CYS A 333 -15.91 -21.66 11.10
C CYS A 333 -14.52 -21.49 10.47
N PHE A 334 -13.44 -21.76 11.22
CA PHE A 334 -12.08 -21.61 10.72
C PHE A 334 -11.65 -22.78 9.86
N ALA A 335 -10.82 -22.50 8.86
CA ALA A 335 -10.28 -23.54 8.00
C ALA A 335 -9.30 -24.43 8.80
N PRO A 336 -9.45 -25.77 8.77
CA PRO A 336 -8.51 -26.65 9.45
C PRO A 336 -7.12 -26.60 8.78
N ILE A 337 -6.07 -26.96 9.52
CA ILE A 337 -4.68 -27.01 9.02
C ILE A 337 -4.56 -27.86 7.74
N SER A 338 -5.35 -28.91 7.60
CA SER A 338 -5.39 -29.75 6.39
C SER A 338 -5.79 -28.98 5.12
N VAL A 339 -6.73 -28.03 5.21
CA VAL A 339 -7.13 -27.15 4.10
C VAL A 339 -5.98 -26.22 3.73
N ILE A 340 -5.30 -25.65 4.72
CA ILE A 340 -4.16 -24.77 4.50
C ILE A 340 -3.00 -25.54 3.87
N ALA A 341 -2.72 -26.77 4.34
CA ALA A 341 -1.67 -27.63 3.81
C ALA A 341 -1.90 -27.96 2.33
N ARG A 342 -3.14 -28.28 1.96
CA ARG A 342 -3.53 -28.45 0.55
C ARG A 342 -3.18 -27.21 -0.29
N ARG A 343 -3.45 -25.99 0.21
CA ARG A 343 -3.10 -24.75 -0.51
C ARG A 343 -1.59 -24.52 -0.61
N VAL A 344 -0.82 -24.88 0.41
CA VAL A 344 0.64 -24.85 0.36
C VAL A 344 1.16 -25.77 -0.75
N GLU A 345 0.63 -26.98 -0.86
CA GLU A 345 1.02 -27.92 -1.92
C GLU A 345 0.64 -27.43 -3.32
N GLU A 346 -0.52 -26.77 -3.48
CA GLU A 346 -0.88 -26.10 -4.73
C GLU A 346 0.13 -25.01 -5.13
N VAL A 347 0.60 -24.21 -4.15
CA VAL A 347 1.62 -23.18 -4.35
C VAL A 347 2.96 -23.82 -4.74
N LYS A 348 3.43 -24.85 -4.00
CA LYS A 348 4.66 -25.57 -4.33
C LYS A 348 4.63 -26.15 -5.74
N LYS A 349 3.51 -26.79 -6.11
CA LYS A 349 3.31 -27.36 -7.45
C LYS A 349 3.38 -26.28 -8.53
N GLU A 350 2.73 -25.14 -8.33
CA GLU A 350 2.78 -24.03 -9.29
C GLU A 350 4.20 -23.46 -9.43
N LEU A 351 4.93 -23.28 -8.33
CA LEU A 351 6.32 -22.80 -8.34
C LEU A 351 7.25 -23.77 -9.07
N MET A 352 7.12 -25.06 -8.83
CA MET A 352 7.87 -26.08 -9.55
C MET A 352 7.55 -26.05 -11.05
N GLN A 353 6.26 -26.00 -11.41
CA GLN A 353 5.83 -26.04 -12.81
C GLN A 353 6.20 -24.79 -13.61
N LYS A 354 6.02 -23.59 -13.02
CA LYS A 354 6.23 -22.32 -13.73
C LYS A 354 7.67 -21.81 -13.64
N LYS A 355 8.38 -22.14 -12.56
CA LYS A 355 9.72 -21.58 -12.27
C LYS A 355 10.81 -22.62 -12.05
N GLY A 356 10.48 -23.91 -11.94
CA GLY A 356 11.47 -24.95 -11.62
C GLY A 356 12.03 -24.83 -10.21
N ILE A 357 11.32 -24.16 -9.29
CA ILE A 357 11.78 -23.93 -7.91
C ILE A 357 11.09 -24.93 -6.99
N ALA A 358 11.89 -25.78 -6.33
CA ALA A 358 11.46 -26.56 -5.17
C ALA A 358 11.51 -25.68 -3.91
N VAL A 359 10.46 -25.71 -3.10
CA VAL A 359 10.40 -24.95 -1.84
C VAL A 359 10.05 -25.89 -0.71
N GLU A 360 10.99 -26.05 0.22
CA GLU A 360 10.81 -26.86 1.43
C GLU A 360 10.37 -26.03 2.63
N HIS A 361 10.80 -24.76 2.70
CA HIS A 361 10.57 -23.91 3.86
C HIS A 361 9.19 -23.23 3.79
N VAL A 362 8.45 -23.31 4.90
CA VAL A 362 7.13 -22.70 5.04
C VAL A 362 7.07 -21.99 6.39
N ILE A 363 6.78 -20.69 6.41
CA ILE A 363 6.69 -19.90 7.64
C ILE A 363 5.21 -19.55 7.89
N MET A 364 4.71 -19.93 9.05
CA MET A 364 3.38 -19.60 9.54
C MET A 364 3.40 -18.34 10.41
N THR A 365 2.55 -17.37 10.07
CA THR A 365 2.26 -16.19 10.89
C THR A 365 0.77 -16.18 11.23
N SER A 366 0.44 -15.95 12.50
CA SER A 366 -0.93 -15.98 12.99
C SER A 366 -1.08 -15.20 14.29
N ASP A 367 -2.26 -14.64 14.54
CA ASP A 367 -2.65 -14.07 15.83
C ASP A 367 -3.24 -15.10 16.81
N GLU A 368 -3.21 -16.39 16.45
CA GLU A 368 -3.56 -17.53 17.30
C GLU A 368 -2.59 -17.68 18.49
N ARG A 369 -3.13 -18.02 19.66
CA ARG A 369 -2.36 -18.17 20.91
C ARG A 369 -2.40 -19.59 21.49
N LYS A 370 -3.28 -20.44 20.98
CA LYS A 370 -3.44 -21.82 21.48
C LYS A 370 -2.26 -22.68 21.06
N GLU A 371 -1.52 -23.21 22.04
CA GLU A 371 -0.34 -24.06 21.79
C GLU A 371 -0.69 -25.35 21.05
N GLU A 372 -1.85 -25.94 21.31
CA GLU A 372 -2.36 -27.13 20.61
C GLU A 372 -2.53 -26.90 19.10
N TRP A 373 -2.80 -25.67 18.68
CA TRP A 373 -2.90 -25.30 17.27
C TRP A 373 -1.51 -25.13 16.64
N TRP A 374 -0.59 -24.46 17.36
CA TRP A 374 0.81 -24.33 16.93
C TRP A 374 1.53 -25.68 16.87
N GLU A 375 1.13 -26.66 17.67
CA GLU A 375 1.63 -28.03 17.56
C GLU A 375 1.20 -28.69 16.26
N GLN A 376 -0.04 -28.48 15.80
CA GLN A 376 -0.49 -28.95 14.48
C GLN A 376 0.30 -28.30 13.34
N VAL A 377 0.65 -27.02 13.48
CA VAL A 377 1.53 -26.30 12.52
C VAL A 377 2.92 -26.95 12.47
N ARG A 378 3.52 -27.24 13.63
CA ARG A 378 4.83 -27.91 13.71
C ARG A 378 4.80 -29.35 13.16
N GLN A 379 3.69 -30.07 13.34
CA GLN A 379 3.49 -31.39 12.73
C GLN A 379 3.48 -31.36 11.20
N GLN A 380 3.18 -30.22 10.56
CA GLN A 380 3.35 -30.04 9.11
C GLN A 380 4.81 -29.78 8.69
N GLY A 381 5.73 -29.65 9.66
CA GLY A 381 7.10 -29.22 9.41
C GLY A 381 7.23 -27.72 9.12
N TRP A 382 6.20 -26.92 9.44
CA TRP A 382 6.23 -25.48 9.21
C TRP A 382 6.85 -24.75 10.39
N TYR A 383 7.44 -23.60 10.10
CA TYR A 383 8.14 -22.77 11.08
C TYR A 383 7.23 -21.70 11.66
N GLN A 384 7.44 -21.38 12.93
CA GLN A 384 6.87 -20.22 13.61
C GLN A 384 8.00 -19.23 13.90
N VAL A 385 7.73 -17.94 13.69
CA VAL A 385 8.66 -16.86 14.02
C VAL A 385 8.64 -16.62 15.53
N ASP A 386 9.82 -16.56 16.16
CA ASP A 386 9.93 -16.28 17.59
C ASP A 386 9.86 -14.78 17.88
N HIS A 387 8.71 -14.32 18.35
CA HIS A 387 8.50 -12.93 18.77
C HIS A 387 8.64 -12.68 20.28
N SER A 388 9.15 -13.65 21.05
CA SER A 388 9.20 -13.59 22.52
C SER A 388 9.94 -12.36 23.07
N GLN A 389 10.96 -11.88 22.35
CA GLN A 389 11.76 -10.70 22.74
C GLN A 389 11.58 -9.50 21.80
N THR A 390 10.77 -9.60 20.74
CA THR A 390 10.65 -8.53 19.74
C THR A 390 10.11 -7.24 20.34
N VAL A 391 9.08 -7.34 21.19
CA VAL A 391 8.44 -6.17 21.80
C VAL A 391 9.38 -5.44 22.74
N GLU A 392 10.16 -6.17 23.54
CA GLU A 392 11.14 -5.59 24.47
C GLU A 392 12.26 -4.87 23.71
N ARG A 393 12.74 -5.47 22.61
CA ARG A 393 13.88 -4.96 21.84
C ARG A 393 13.53 -3.80 20.91
N TYR A 394 12.39 -3.88 20.23
CA TYR A 394 12.06 -2.97 19.13
C TYR A 394 10.74 -2.21 19.33
N GLY A 395 9.89 -2.65 20.27
CA GLY A 395 8.59 -2.06 20.54
C GLY A 395 7.42 -2.82 19.92
N ARG A 396 6.20 -2.43 20.32
CA ARG A 396 4.96 -3.18 20.05
C ARG A 396 4.52 -3.25 18.58
N TRP A 397 5.04 -2.37 17.74
CA TRP A 397 4.78 -2.38 16.29
C TRP A 397 5.55 -3.46 15.54
N TYR A 398 6.74 -3.82 16.03
CA TYR A 398 7.67 -4.60 15.24
C TYR A 398 7.24 -6.05 14.99
N PRO A 399 6.52 -6.76 15.88
CA PRO A 399 5.98 -8.08 15.53
C PRO A 399 5.13 -8.05 14.26
N VAL A 400 4.16 -7.14 14.15
CA VAL A 400 3.29 -7.06 12.97
C VAL A 400 4.04 -6.58 11.72
N PHE A 401 5.04 -5.71 11.86
CA PHE A 401 5.86 -5.28 10.73
C PHE A 401 6.74 -6.40 10.19
N ILE A 402 7.42 -7.14 11.07
CA ILE A 402 8.25 -8.29 10.70
C ILE A 402 7.38 -9.34 10.02
N ASP A 403 6.25 -9.70 10.61
CA ASP A 403 5.31 -10.65 9.99
C ASP A 403 4.86 -10.21 8.61
N ALA A 404 4.54 -8.92 8.42
CA ALA A 404 4.13 -8.41 7.12
C ALA A 404 5.23 -8.46 6.06
N VAL A 405 6.50 -8.25 6.45
CA VAL A 405 7.65 -8.46 5.56
C VAL A 405 7.75 -9.94 5.20
N ILE A 406 7.74 -10.84 6.19
CA ILE A 406 7.80 -12.30 6.00
C ILE A 406 6.71 -12.76 5.03
N GLN A 407 5.47 -12.32 5.23
CA GLN A 407 4.32 -12.68 4.40
C GLN A 407 4.45 -12.18 2.95
N SER A 408 5.19 -11.09 2.71
CA SER A 408 5.30 -10.45 1.39
C SER A 408 6.56 -10.81 0.60
N ASP A 409 7.58 -11.34 1.27
CA ASP A 409 8.87 -11.68 0.63
C ASP A 409 9.03 -13.14 0.23
N GLY A 410 8.12 -14.00 0.69
CA GLY A 410 8.07 -15.39 0.24
C GLY A 410 7.95 -15.50 -1.29
N ILE A 411 8.56 -16.54 -1.87
CA ILE A 411 8.38 -16.83 -3.30
C ILE A 411 6.97 -17.39 -3.59
N GLY A 412 6.25 -17.79 -2.55
CA GLY A 412 4.82 -18.04 -2.59
C GLY A 412 4.12 -17.64 -1.30
N PHE A 413 2.79 -17.59 -1.34
CA PHE A 413 1.98 -17.15 -0.21
C PHE A 413 0.62 -17.85 -0.11
N VAL A 414 0.20 -18.17 1.11
CA VAL A 414 -1.16 -18.65 1.42
C VAL A 414 -1.79 -17.73 2.47
N GLY A 415 -2.99 -17.21 2.19
CA GLY A 415 -3.65 -16.26 3.08
C GLY A 415 -5.11 -16.58 3.40
N THR A 416 -5.62 -15.94 4.45
CA THR A 416 -7.03 -15.96 4.86
C THR A 416 -7.88 -15.06 3.96
N ASP A 417 -8.99 -15.58 3.44
CA ASP A 417 -9.96 -14.78 2.68
C ASP A 417 -10.48 -13.59 3.51
N ARG A 418 -10.72 -12.45 2.83
CA ARG A 418 -11.18 -11.18 3.41
C ARG A 418 -10.25 -10.50 4.43
N SER A 419 -9.07 -11.05 4.70
CA SER A 419 -8.06 -10.35 5.50
C SER A 419 -7.28 -9.37 4.63
N THR A 420 -7.28 -8.08 4.98
CA THR A 420 -6.47 -7.08 4.27
C THR A 420 -4.96 -7.29 4.45
N MET A 421 -4.53 -7.92 5.55
CA MET A 421 -3.15 -8.42 5.70
C MET A 421 -2.81 -9.44 4.61
N SER A 422 -3.63 -10.48 4.46
CA SER A 422 -3.44 -11.48 3.39
C SER A 422 -3.55 -10.88 2.00
N MET A 423 -4.46 -9.93 1.79
CA MET A 423 -4.65 -9.26 0.50
C MET A 423 -3.38 -8.51 0.07
N LEU A 424 -2.80 -7.69 0.95
CA LEU A 424 -1.59 -6.93 0.64
C LEU A 424 -0.37 -7.85 0.51
N ALA A 425 -0.22 -8.86 1.37
CA ALA A 425 0.85 -9.84 1.26
C ALA A 425 0.82 -10.58 -0.08
N ARG A 426 -0.35 -11.11 -0.47
CA ARG A 426 -0.59 -11.74 -1.78
C ARG A 426 -0.20 -10.82 -2.93
N ARG A 427 -0.65 -9.57 -2.87
CA ARG A 427 -0.37 -8.54 -3.88
C ARG A 427 1.12 -8.26 -4.03
N ARG A 428 1.85 -8.15 -2.92
CA ARG A 428 3.32 -7.98 -2.92
C ARG A 428 4.03 -9.21 -3.47
N VAL A 429 3.65 -10.42 -3.08
CA VAL A 429 4.27 -11.64 -3.64
C VAL A 429 4.08 -11.72 -5.16
N LEU A 430 2.88 -11.38 -5.66
CA LEU A 430 2.63 -11.29 -7.10
C LEU A 430 3.49 -10.22 -7.79
N SER A 431 3.48 -8.99 -7.29
CA SER A 431 4.17 -7.86 -7.96
C SER A 431 5.69 -7.87 -7.77
N TRP A 432 6.20 -8.24 -6.60
CA TRP A 432 7.62 -8.13 -6.24
C TRP A 432 8.41 -9.39 -6.56
N ARG A 433 7.78 -10.56 -6.38
CA ARG A 433 8.44 -11.85 -6.54
C ARG A 433 7.94 -12.61 -7.78
N GLY A 434 6.85 -12.16 -8.41
CA GLY A 434 6.14 -12.94 -9.42
C GLY A 434 5.72 -14.30 -8.88
N GLY A 435 5.45 -14.39 -7.57
CA GLY A 435 5.29 -15.64 -6.84
C GLY A 435 3.93 -16.30 -7.06
N ALA A 436 3.78 -17.52 -6.57
CA ALA A 436 2.50 -18.23 -6.61
C ALA A 436 1.71 -17.99 -5.31
N VAL A 437 0.40 -17.77 -5.43
CA VAL A 437 -0.42 -17.39 -4.28
C VAL A 437 -1.72 -18.18 -4.21
N ARG A 438 -2.19 -18.49 -3.01
CA ARG A 438 -3.52 -19.05 -2.75
C ARG A 438 -4.18 -18.33 -1.59
N VAL A 439 -5.50 -18.36 -1.59
CA VAL A 439 -6.33 -17.91 -0.48
C VAL A 439 -7.26 -19.05 -0.13
N PHE A 440 -7.42 -19.33 1.15
CA PHE A 440 -8.39 -20.29 1.63
C PHE A 440 -9.63 -19.58 2.16
N ARG A 441 -10.80 -20.17 1.91
CA ARG A 441 -12.09 -19.69 2.42
C ARG A 441 -12.38 -20.27 3.80
N TRP A 442 -13.21 -19.55 4.53
CA TRP A 442 -13.62 -19.87 5.91
C TRP A 442 -15.02 -19.29 6.17
N GLY A 443 -15.52 -19.46 7.39
CA GLY A 443 -16.81 -18.95 7.85
C GLY A 443 -17.92 -20.01 7.89
N ARG A 444 -17.68 -21.22 7.39
CA ARG A 444 -18.60 -22.36 7.47
C ARG A 444 -17.88 -23.67 7.10
N PRO A 445 -18.42 -24.84 7.52
CA PRO A 445 -17.93 -26.13 7.04
C PRO A 445 -17.90 -26.22 5.52
N GLY A 446 -16.80 -26.75 4.98
CA GLY A 446 -16.61 -26.92 3.54
C GLY A 446 -16.54 -25.63 2.72
N ALA A 447 -16.30 -24.47 3.35
CA ALA A 447 -16.20 -23.18 2.65
C ALA A 447 -15.14 -23.17 1.52
N ASP A 448 -14.11 -24.01 1.67
CA ASP A 448 -12.98 -24.16 0.75
C ASP A 448 -13.01 -25.48 -0.03
N ASP A 449 -14.14 -26.18 -0.07
CA ASP A 449 -14.28 -27.40 -0.89
C ASP A 449 -14.49 -27.00 -2.35
N HIS A 450 -13.64 -27.53 -3.24
CA HIS A 450 -13.59 -27.21 -4.67
C HIS A 450 -13.96 -28.41 -5.53
#